data_AF-A0A6P3X6P9-F1
#
_entry.id   AF-A0A6P3X6P9-F1
#
_cell.length_a   1.000
_cell.length_b   1.000
_cell.length_c   1.000
_cell.angle_alpha   90.00
_cell.angle_beta   90.00
_cell.angle_gamma   90.00
#
_symmetry.space_group_name_H-M   'P 1'
#
loop_
_entity.id
_entity.type
_entity.pdbx_description
1 polymer ?
#
loop_
_entity_poly.entity_id
_entity_poly.type
_entity_poly.pdbx_seq_one_letter_code
_entity_poly.pdbx_strand_id
1 'polypeptide(L)'
;MKSLNVSCDNFPTCLILINDENKVLGHCKISLVAKSKVSCFIESVVIDYRCRSQGLGSRLLRGVEEYVAKRGLKNIYLRTDGQEVFYYKNGYKLCDPFKAYGINDIITVSSPLSRIKFREQNGDQSARQPPPPPPPMPSFQLSKFFDMRMSSQKTHMMKKL
;
A
#
# COMPACT_ATOMS: atom_id res chain seq x y z
N MET A 1 -13.13 4.99 -11.48
CA MET A 1 -13.89 3.90 -10.82
C MET A 1 -13.45 2.58 -11.45
N LYS A 2 -12.97 1.60 -10.68
CA LYS A 2 -12.66 0.26 -11.24
C LYS A 2 -13.93 -0.57 -11.20
N SER A 3 -14.55 -0.79 -12.35
CA SER A 3 -15.82 -1.52 -12.44
C SER A 3 -15.66 -2.99 -12.03
N LEU A 4 -16.66 -3.58 -11.38
CA LEU A 4 -16.71 -5.03 -11.11
C LEU A 4 -16.71 -5.84 -12.42
N ASN A 5 -17.06 -5.22 -13.55
CA ASN A 5 -17.09 -5.83 -14.88
C ASN A 5 -15.72 -6.31 -15.38
N VAL A 6 -14.63 -5.92 -14.73
CA VAL A 6 -13.29 -6.45 -15.08
C VAL A 6 -13.05 -7.85 -14.49
N SER A 7 -13.94 -8.34 -13.62
CA SER A 7 -13.80 -9.65 -12.98
C SER A 7 -13.82 -10.77 -14.02
N CYS A 8 -12.78 -11.59 -14.03
CA CYS A 8 -12.66 -12.77 -14.88
C CYS A 8 -11.87 -13.89 -14.19
N ASP A 9 -11.84 -15.07 -14.81
CA ASP A 9 -11.13 -16.25 -14.30
C ASP A 9 -9.60 -16.12 -14.36
N ASN A 10 -9.06 -15.22 -15.18
CA ASN A 10 -7.60 -15.05 -15.37
C ASN A 10 -7.02 -13.85 -14.61
N PHE A 11 -7.78 -13.30 -13.65
CA PHE A 11 -7.54 -12.03 -12.98
C PHE A 11 -7.64 -10.80 -13.89
N PRO A 12 -8.11 -9.65 -13.37
CA PRO A 12 -8.56 -9.43 -11.99
C PRO A 12 -9.83 -10.22 -11.66
N THR A 13 -9.96 -10.70 -10.43
CA THR A 13 -11.14 -11.47 -9.97
C THR A 13 -11.71 -10.80 -8.73
N CYS A 14 -13.02 -10.58 -8.70
CA CYS A 14 -13.72 -10.10 -7.52
C CYS A 14 -14.38 -11.27 -6.79
N LEU A 15 -14.03 -11.47 -5.51
CA LEU A 15 -14.70 -12.42 -4.63
C LEU A 15 -15.68 -11.67 -3.72
N ILE A 16 -16.83 -12.30 -3.48
CA ILE A 16 -17.85 -11.81 -2.55
C ILE A 16 -18.07 -12.83 -1.44
N LEU A 17 -18.32 -12.33 -0.23
CA LEU A 17 -18.81 -13.15 0.88
C LEU A 17 -20.33 -13.01 0.90
N ILE A 18 -21.05 -14.13 0.85
CA ILE A 18 -22.50 -14.19 0.95
C ILE A 18 -22.93 -14.98 2.18
N ASN A 19 -24.12 -14.70 2.71
CA ASN A 19 -24.76 -15.53 3.73
C ASN A 19 -25.72 -16.56 3.10
N ASP A 20 -26.38 -17.34 3.96
CA ASP A 20 -27.34 -18.37 3.56
C ASP A 20 -28.59 -17.81 2.85
N GLU A 21 -28.86 -16.51 3.01
CA GLU A 21 -29.93 -15.76 2.33
C GLU A 21 -29.47 -15.11 1.02
N ASN A 22 -28.29 -15.46 0.50
CA ASN A 22 -27.65 -14.84 -0.68
C ASN A 22 -27.41 -13.33 -0.57
N LYS A 23 -27.37 -12.78 0.65
CA LYS A 23 -27.00 -11.37 0.89
C LYS A 23 -25.50 -11.20 0.86
N VAL A 24 -25.03 -10.19 0.13
CA VAL A 24 -23.61 -9.83 0.05
C VAL A 24 -23.18 -9.15 1.35
N LEU A 25 -22.25 -9.78 2.07
CA LEU A 25 -21.68 -9.30 3.33
C LEU A 25 -20.33 -8.62 3.15
N GLY A 26 -19.62 -8.91 2.07
CA GLY A 26 -18.28 -8.40 1.86
C GLY A 26 -17.76 -8.63 0.45
N HIS A 27 -16.66 -7.94 0.13
CA HIS A 27 -16.04 -7.95 -1.17
C HIS A 27 -14.52 -7.85 -1.04
N CYS A 28 -13.80 -8.52 -1.93
CA CYS A 28 -12.37 -8.38 -2.11
C CYS A 28 -12.05 -8.52 -3.61
N LYS A 29 -11.24 -7.61 -4.14
CA LYS A 29 -10.73 -7.73 -5.51
C LYS A 29 -9.28 -8.19 -5.49
N ILE A 30 -8.96 -9.14 -6.35
CA ILE A 30 -7.65 -9.76 -6.51
C ILE A 30 -7.12 -9.41 -7.89
N SER A 31 -5.84 -9.12 -7.99
CA SER A 31 -5.18 -8.77 -9.26
C SER A 31 -3.74 -9.25 -9.25
N LEU A 32 -3.22 -9.67 -10.41
CA LEU A 32 -1.83 -10.13 -10.52
C LEU A 32 -0.85 -8.96 -10.45
N VAL A 33 0.32 -9.20 -9.85
CA VAL A 33 1.43 -8.25 -9.90
C VAL A 33 2.15 -8.42 -11.24
N ALA A 34 2.22 -7.36 -12.06
CA ALA A 34 2.69 -7.45 -13.45
C ALA A 34 4.05 -8.16 -13.66
N LYS A 35 4.99 -8.04 -12.72
CA LYS A 35 6.33 -8.66 -12.79
C LYS A 35 6.48 -9.97 -12.00
N SER A 36 5.41 -10.53 -11.44
CA SER A 36 5.47 -11.78 -10.67
C SER A 36 4.37 -12.75 -11.04
N LYS A 37 4.77 -13.96 -11.46
CA LYS A 37 3.84 -15.06 -11.76
C LYS A 37 3.26 -15.73 -10.51
N VAL A 38 3.84 -15.45 -9.34
CA VAL A 38 3.46 -16.11 -8.07
C VAL A 38 2.93 -15.11 -7.03
N SER A 39 2.69 -13.87 -7.43
CA SER A 39 2.23 -12.82 -6.52
C SER A 39 0.96 -12.14 -7.05
N CYS A 40 0.02 -11.91 -6.15
CA CYS A 40 -1.12 -11.06 -6.38
C CYS A 40 -1.15 -9.92 -5.37
N PHE A 41 -1.99 -8.94 -5.63
CA PHE A 41 -2.36 -7.95 -4.64
C PHE A 41 -3.87 -7.88 -4.52
N ILE A 42 -4.32 -7.55 -3.32
CA ILE A 42 -5.74 -7.38 -3.01
C ILE A 42 -6.06 -5.92 -2.79
N GLU A 43 -7.23 -5.53 -3.29
CA GLU A 43 -7.78 -4.18 -3.16
C GLU A 43 -9.28 -4.26 -2.82
N SER A 44 -9.82 -3.16 -2.32
CA SER A 44 -11.25 -3.03 -2.00
C SER A 44 -11.78 -4.14 -1.06
N VAL A 45 -10.99 -4.50 -0.04
CA VAL A 45 -11.42 -5.41 1.04
C VAL A 45 -12.40 -4.66 1.93
N VAL A 46 -13.66 -5.08 1.92
CA VAL A 46 -14.73 -4.40 2.66
C VAL A 46 -15.76 -5.40 3.18
N ILE A 47 -16.28 -5.12 4.37
CA ILE A 47 -17.44 -5.81 4.98
C ILE A 47 -18.54 -4.78 5.17
N ASP A 48 -19.80 -5.19 4.90
CA ASP A 48 -21.00 -4.41 5.22
C ASP A 48 -20.89 -3.90 6.65
N TYR A 49 -21.09 -2.59 6.84
CA TYR A 49 -20.87 -1.94 8.13
C TYR A 49 -21.73 -2.55 9.25
N ARG A 50 -22.92 -3.08 8.92
CA ARG A 50 -23.84 -3.73 9.86
C ARG A 50 -23.33 -5.08 10.34
N CYS A 51 -22.39 -5.69 9.62
CA CYS A 51 -21.86 -7.02 9.88
C CYS A 51 -20.38 -7.00 10.31
N ARG A 52 -19.82 -5.80 10.59
CA ARG A 52 -18.44 -5.65 11.07
C ARG A 52 -18.27 -6.19 12.48
N SER A 53 -17.01 -6.41 12.87
CA SER A 53 -16.63 -6.91 14.21
C SER A 53 -17.14 -8.31 14.56
N GLN A 54 -17.64 -9.08 13.58
CA GLN A 54 -18.11 -10.46 13.74
C GLN A 54 -17.13 -11.50 13.14
N GLY A 55 -15.87 -11.11 12.91
CA GLY A 55 -14.86 -11.99 12.31
C GLY A 55 -15.00 -12.23 10.79
N LEU A 56 -16.02 -11.65 10.15
CA LEU A 56 -16.28 -11.83 8.70
C LEU A 56 -15.14 -11.34 7.81
N GLY A 57 -14.44 -10.27 8.20
CA GLY A 57 -13.26 -9.79 7.46
C GLY A 57 -12.15 -10.83 7.41
N SER A 58 -11.87 -11.49 8.55
CA SER A 58 -10.90 -12.59 8.62
C SER A 58 -11.36 -13.80 7.82
N ARG A 59 -12.67 -14.13 7.87
CA ARG A 59 -13.24 -15.22 7.06
C ARG A 59 -13.09 -14.95 5.56
N LEU A 60 -13.35 -13.72 5.13
CA LEU A 60 -13.15 -13.28 3.74
C LEU A 60 -11.69 -13.41 3.32
N LEU A 61 -10.75 -12.92 4.15
CA LEU A 61 -9.31 -13.03 3.85
C LEU A 61 -8.86 -14.49 3.73
N ARG A 62 -9.29 -15.38 4.64
CA ARG A 62 -8.98 -16.80 4.54
C ARG A 62 -9.51 -17.43 3.24
N GLY A 63 -10.74 -17.12 2.86
CA GLY A 63 -11.30 -17.60 1.58
C GLY A 63 -10.53 -17.07 0.36
N VAL A 64 -10.09 -15.81 0.40
CA VAL A 64 -9.22 -15.22 -0.63
C VAL A 64 -7.88 -15.95 -0.68
N GLU A 65 -7.25 -16.21 0.47
CA GLU A 65 -5.98 -16.93 0.61
C GLU A 65 -6.05 -18.33 0.02
N GLU A 66 -7.08 -19.10 0.39
CA GLU A 66 -7.33 -20.44 -0.15
C GLU A 66 -7.56 -20.41 -1.67
N TYR A 67 -8.33 -19.42 -2.16
CA TYR A 67 -8.62 -19.27 -3.59
C TYR A 67 -7.34 -19.00 -4.41
N VAL A 68 -6.46 -18.10 -3.94
CA VAL A 68 -5.24 -17.77 -4.68
C VAL A 68 -4.17 -18.86 -4.54
N ALA A 69 -4.09 -19.54 -3.39
CA ALA A 69 -3.18 -20.67 -3.18
C ALA A 69 -3.48 -21.81 -4.15
N LYS A 70 -4.77 -22.14 -4.36
CA LYS A 70 -5.21 -23.14 -5.36
C LYS A 70 -4.84 -22.76 -6.79
N ARG A 71 -4.63 -21.47 -7.06
CA ARG A 71 -4.17 -20.95 -8.37
C ARG A 71 -2.65 -20.81 -8.47
N GLY A 72 -1.90 -21.36 -7.51
CA GLY A 72 -0.43 -21.38 -7.51
C GLY A 72 0.24 -20.07 -7.09
N LEU A 73 -0.53 -19.10 -6.57
CA LEU A 73 0.01 -17.87 -6.02
C LEU A 73 0.54 -18.12 -4.61
N LYS A 74 1.68 -17.50 -4.28
CA LYS A 74 2.43 -17.71 -3.04
C LYS A 74 2.49 -16.47 -2.16
N ASN A 75 2.26 -15.28 -2.75
CA ASN A 75 2.39 -14.02 -2.05
C ASN A 75 1.15 -13.14 -2.31
N ILE A 76 0.57 -12.61 -1.24
CA ILE A 76 -0.51 -11.62 -1.29
C ILE A 76 0.02 -10.30 -0.78
N TYR A 77 -0.13 -9.25 -1.57
CA TYR A 77 0.24 -7.88 -1.21
C TYR A 77 -1.01 -7.01 -1.01
N LEU A 78 -0.92 -6.00 -0.15
CA LEU A 78 -1.98 -5.01 0.01
C LEU A 78 -1.44 -3.66 0.45
N ARG A 79 -2.29 -2.65 0.30
CA ARG A 79 -2.08 -1.30 0.84
C ARG A 79 -3.21 -0.98 1.78
N THR A 80 -2.89 -0.45 2.94
CA THR A 80 -3.86 -0.06 3.97
C THR A 80 -3.57 1.34 4.47
N ASP A 81 -4.59 1.97 5.04
CA ASP A 81 -4.52 3.29 5.68
C ASP A 81 -5.34 3.18 6.97
N GLY A 82 -4.68 2.92 8.10
CA GLY A 82 -5.30 2.82 9.43
C GLY A 82 -5.85 1.45 9.85
N GLN A 83 -5.82 0.45 8.96
CA GLN A 83 -6.31 -0.92 9.25
C GLN A 83 -5.18 -1.96 9.41
N GLU A 84 -3.95 -1.52 9.70
CA GLU A 84 -2.75 -2.36 9.83
C GLU A 84 -2.94 -3.46 10.86
N VAL A 85 -3.50 -3.12 12.03
CA VAL A 85 -3.72 -4.07 13.15
C VAL A 85 -4.61 -5.24 12.72
N PHE A 86 -5.63 -4.99 11.90
CA PHE A 86 -6.48 -6.05 11.36
C PHE A 86 -5.67 -7.01 10.48
N TYR A 87 -4.84 -6.47 9.59
CA TYR A 87 -4.02 -7.30 8.69
C TYR A 87 -2.92 -8.06 9.45
N TYR A 88 -2.29 -7.46 10.46
CA TYR A 88 -1.33 -8.16 11.34
C TYR A 88 -1.96 -9.36 12.02
N LYS A 89 -3.16 -9.22 12.58
CA LYS A 89 -3.90 -10.33 13.20
C LYS A 89 -4.23 -11.46 12.22
N ASN A 90 -4.29 -11.16 10.92
CA ASN A 90 -4.50 -12.13 9.86
C ASN A 90 -3.17 -12.63 9.23
N GLY A 91 -2.02 -12.34 9.84
CA GLY A 91 -0.71 -12.87 9.44
C GLY A 91 0.01 -12.07 8.36
N TYR A 92 -0.48 -10.88 8.00
CA TYR A 92 0.25 -9.97 7.13
C TYR A 92 1.35 -9.25 7.91
N LYS A 93 2.45 -8.94 7.22
CA LYS A 93 3.61 -8.21 7.77
C LYS A 93 3.91 -7.00 6.89
N LEU A 94 4.59 -5.99 7.45
CA LEU A 94 5.08 -4.88 6.64
C LEU A 94 6.00 -5.37 5.52
N CYS A 95 5.92 -4.69 4.39
CA CYS A 95 6.84 -4.89 3.28
C CYS A 95 7.21 -3.56 2.63
N ASP A 96 8.22 -3.61 1.78
CA ASP A 96 8.60 -2.46 0.97
C ASP A 96 7.45 -2.04 0.04
N PRO A 97 7.35 -0.74 -0.27
CA PRO A 97 6.39 -0.23 -1.23
C PRO A 97 6.48 -0.98 -2.57
N PHE A 98 5.38 -1.58 -3.00
CA PHE A 98 5.28 -2.29 -4.27
C PHE A 98 4.40 -1.54 -5.27
N LYS A 99 4.76 -1.60 -6.55
CA LYS A 99 3.90 -1.13 -7.65
C LYS A 99 3.01 -2.27 -8.11
N ALA A 100 1.72 -2.16 -7.83
CA ALA A 100 0.70 -3.12 -8.25
C ALA A 100 0.46 -3.09 -9.77
N TYR A 101 0.64 -1.92 -10.39
CA TYR A 101 0.40 -1.64 -11.80
C TYR A 101 1.61 -0.89 -12.38
N GLY A 102 2.07 -1.25 -13.57
CA GLY A 102 3.12 -0.51 -14.31
C GLY A 102 4.49 -1.20 -14.40
N ILE A 103 5.28 -0.77 -15.39
CA ILE A 103 6.48 -1.47 -15.93
C ILE A 103 7.76 -1.28 -15.09
N ASN A 104 7.80 -0.50 -14.01
CA ASN A 104 9.07 -0.12 -13.37
C ASN A 104 9.21 -0.53 -11.89
N ASP A 105 9.91 -1.65 -11.72
CA ASP A 105 10.84 -2.05 -10.65
C ASP A 105 10.35 -2.25 -9.22
N ILE A 106 10.31 -3.53 -8.82
CA ILE A 106 10.54 -3.97 -7.46
C ILE A 106 12.06 -3.92 -7.29
N ILE A 107 12.57 -2.89 -6.59
CA ILE A 107 13.97 -2.86 -6.17
C ILE A 107 14.06 -3.84 -5.00
N THR A 108 14.35 -5.11 -5.30
CA THR A 108 14.95 -6.00 -4.30
C THR A 108 16.45 -5.78 -4.40
N VAL A 109 17.00 -4.91 -3.55
CA VAL A 109 18.45 -4.87 -3.32
C VAL A 109 18.69 -4.97 -1.82
N SER A 110 19.17 -6.14 -1.42
CA SER A 110 19.81 -6.39 -0.14
C SER A 110 21.16 -5.65 -0.06
N SER A 111 21.33 -4.86 1.00
CA SER A 111 22.61 -4.44 1.64
C SER A 111 23.43 -3.32 0.94
N PRO A 112 24.43 -2.71 1.61
CA PRO A 112 24.35 -1.36 2.16
C PRO A 112 25.31 -0.34 1.53
N LEU A 113 25.09 0.95 1.85
CA LEU A 113 26.08 2.05 1.82
C LEU A 113 26.72 2.42 0.47
N SER A 114 26.29 3.54 -0.12
CA SER A 114 27.24 4.53 -0.66
C SER A 114 26.54 5.85 -1.00
N ARG A 115 27.07 6.91 -0.39
CA ARG A 115 26.64 8.30 -0.46
C ARG A 115 27.09 8.88 -1.81
N ILE A 116 26.16 9.04 -2.76
CA ILE A 116 26.44 9.73 -4.03
C ILE A 116 26.30 11.25 -3.81
N LYS A 117 27.43 11.96 -3.90
CA LYS A 117 27.52 13.42 -3.94
C LYS A 117 27.10 13.90 -5.34
N PHE A 118 26.12 14.78 -5.42
CA PHE A 118 25.86 15.54 -6.65
C PHE A 118 26.65 16.87 -6.60
N ARG A 119 27.35 17.13 -7.71
CA ARG A 119 28.15 18.31 -8.02
C ARG A 119 27.40 19.09 -9.10
N GLU A 120 27.15 20.38 -8.89
CA GLU A 120 26.75 21.32 -9.95
C GLU A 120 27.70 22.53 -9.94
N GLN A 121 28.25 22.84 -11.12
CA GLN A 121 28.93 24.08 -11.55
C GLN A 121 28.01 24.69 -12.64
N ASN A 122 27.92 25.98 -12.97
CA ASN A 122 28.68 27.21 -12.70
C ASN A 122 27.90 28.45 -13.23
N GLY A 123 28.22 29.65 -12.71
CA GLY A 123 28.15 30.99 -13.39
C GLY A 123 26.85 31.79 -13.21
N ASP A 124 26.81 33.12 -13.12
CA ASP A 124 27.76 34.24 -12.96
C ASP A 124 26.96 35.49 -12.45
N GLN A 125 27.66 36.55 -12.04
CA GLN A 125 27.31 37.72 -11.22
C GLN A 125 26.23 38.71 -11.74
N SER A 126 25.50 39.38 -10.81
CA SER A 126 25.37 40.86 -10.77
C SER A 126 24.72 41.35 -9.45
N ALA A 127 25.15 42.52 -8.98
CA ALA A 127 25.00 43.02 -7.60
C ALA A 127 23.69 43.80 -7.32
N ARG A 128 23.00 43.45 -6.21
CA ARG A 128 22.16 44.33 -5.36
C ARG A 128 22.16 43.79 -3.92
N GLN A 129 22.53 44.60 -2.92
CA GLN A 129 22.53 44.19 -1.51
C GLN A 129 21.08 44.06 -0.98
N PRO A 130 20.71 42.96 -0.29
CA PRO A 130 19.43 42.84 0.40
C PRO A 130 19.45 43.54 1.78
N PRO A 131 18.29 43.96 2.33
CA PRO A 131 18.20 44.58 3.65
C PRO A 131 18.69 43.64 4.76
N PRO A 132 19.15 44.16 5.91
CA PRO A 132 19.68 43.34 6.99
C PRO A 132 18.64 42.32 7.47
N PRO A 133 19.08 41.08 7.79
CA PRO A 133 18.17 40.03 8.22
C PRO A 133 17.50 40.38 9.56
N PRO A 134 16.23 39.98 9.75
CA PRO A 134 15.58 40.09 11.06
C PRO A 134 16.37 39.32 12.13
N PRO A 135 16.31 39.76 13.40
CA PRO A 135 17.00 39.08 14.50
C PRO A 135 16.57 37.61 14.60
N PRO A 136 17.47 36.71 15.04
CA PRO A 136 17.13 35.30 15.21
C PRO A 136 16.01 35.16 16.24
N MET A 137 14.93 34.51 15.82
CA MET A 137 13.84 34.11 16.70
C MET A 137 14.41 33.19 17.80
N PRO A 138 14.04 33.36 19.08
CA PRO A 138 14.43 32.42 20.13
C PRO A 138 14.01 31.01 19.73
N SER A 139 14.91 30.04 19.87
CA SER A 139 14.65 28.65 19.52
C SER A 139 13.63 28.03 20.48
N PHE A 140 12.35 28.18 20.19
CA PHE A 140 11.33 27.29 20.72
C PHE A 140 11.27 26.06 19.82
N GLN A 141 11.90 24.96 20.26
CA GLN A 141 11.75 23.65 19.63
C GLN A 141 10.32 23.16 19.81
N LEU A 142 9.39 23.65 18.99
CA LEU A 142 8.12 22.98 18.77
C LEU A 142 8.24 22.13 17.52
N SER A 143 8.70 20.90 17.77
CA SER A 143 8.47 19.67 17.00
C SER A 143 8.50 19.77 15.47
N LYS A 144 9.48 19.05 14.88
CA LYS A 144 9.55 18.63 13.46
C LYS A 144 8.37 17.72 13.04
N PHE A 145 7.16 18.01 13.49
CA PHE A 145 5.94 17.23 13.30
C PHE A 145 4.89 17.96 12.45
N PHE A 146 5.15 19.20 12.01
CA PHE A 146 4.13 20.04 11.38
C PHE A 146 4.46 20.53 9.96
N ASP A 147 5.44 19.94 9.27
CA ASP A 147 5.75 20.30 7.88
C ASP A 147 5.23 19.24 6.88
N MET A 148 3.98 19.44 6.46
CA MET A 148 3.50 19.26 5.07
C MET A 148 4.16 18.16 4.21
N ARG A 149 3.76 16.91 4.48
CA ARG A 149 3.30 16.02 3.39
C ARG A 149 1.94 15.46 3.76
N MET A 150 0.89 16.18 3.40
CA MET A 150 -0.50 15.70 3.33
C MET A 150 -0.65 14.65 2.23
N SER A 151 0.01 13.51 2.38
CA SER A 151 -0.30 12.27 1.71
C SER A 151 -0.18 11.22 2.79
N SER A 152 -1.30 10.67 3.27
CA SER A 152 -1.24 9.47 4.11
C SER A 152 -0.36 8.45 3.38
N GLN A 153 0.81 8.15 3.95
CA GLN A 153 1.69 7.14 3.37
C GLN A 153 0.99 5.80 3.62
N LYS A 154 0.26 5.31 2.62
CA LYS A 154 -0.42 4.01 2.72
C LYS A 154 0.61 2.96 3.14
N THR A 155 0.31 2.24 4.21
CA THR A 155 1.12 1.14 4.70
C THR A 155 1.06 -0.01 3.71
N HIS A 156 2.21 -0.53 3.30
CA HIS A 156 2.30 -1.71 2.45
C HIS A 156 2.51 -2.96 3.31
N MET A 157 1.73 -4.00 3.03
CA MET A 157 1.81 -5.26 3.77
C MET A 157 1.78 -6.45 2.81
N MET A 158 2.38 -7.56 3.24
CA MET A 158 2.36 -8.82 2.51
C MET A 158 2.14 -10.01 3.43
N LYS A 159 1.57 -11.08 2.87
CA LYS A 159 1.51 -12.40 3.48
C LYS A 159 2.04 -13.44 2.50
N LYS A 160 2.90 -14.33 3.00
CA LYS A 160 3.30 -15.54 2.29
C LYS A 160 2.29 -16.64 2.66
N LEU A 161 1.83 -17.38 1.66
CA LEU A 161 0.87 -18.47 1.80
C LEU A 161 1.57 -19.81 2.03
#